data_AF-A0A1H8A153-F1
#
_entry.id   AF-A0A1H8A153-F1
#
_cell.length_a   1.000
_cell.length_b   1.000
_cell.length_c   1.000
_cell.angle_alpha   90.00
_cell.angle_beta   90.00
_cell.angle_gamma   90.00
#
_symmetry.space_group_name_H-M   'P 1'
#
loop_
_entity.id
_entity.type
_entity.pdbx_description
1 polymer ?
#
loop_
_entity_poly.entity_id
_entity_poly.type
_entity_poly.pdbx_seq_one_letter_code
_entity_poly.pdbx_strand_id
1 'polypeptide(L)'
;MSQKRILIIFLIISIIIVLCNNVFFNDISELMPKSNEIGNILSNLSLAYIASYIFYLVVVKYQENKDKRNIFSTVYNLSCQLIGRGNSVVTTLASANNCLTEDLTKKITKEEYIKLCKNTNPKTIHPTIVLGTVTSPISATYSQLIYNNSYINAKALIENIFVYMPFLESDFIKLLNKLNESNFYLMADVLANPIIFKNTDFENMADAMYEFHLILREIEIYIEKHYKKYIK
;
A
#
# COMPACT_ATOMS: atom_id res chain seq x y z
N MET A 1 -6.25 17.14 -17.29
CA MET A 1 -4.95 16.92 -17.98
C MET A 1 -3.90 16.64 -16.90
N SER A 2 -3.11 15.56 -16.97
CA SER A 2 -2.11 15.26 -15.91
C SER A 2 -1.06 16.37 -15.84
N GLN A 3 -0.67 16.80 -14.62
CA GLN A 3 0.35 17.84 -14.39
C GLN A 3 1.65 17.60 -15.20
N LYS A 4 2.04 16.33 -15.36
CA LYS A 4 3.20 15.94 -16.19
C LYS A 4 3.05 16.36 -17.65
N ARG A 5 1.85 16.23 -18.22
CA ARG A 5 1.58 16.60 -19.62
C ARG A 5 1.71 18.11 -19.82
N ILE A 6 1.26 18.90 -18.85
CA ILE A 6 1.36 20.37 -18.91
C ILE A 6 2.84 20.80 -18.92
N LEU A 7 3.66 20.23 -18.03
CA LEU A 7 5.10 20.54 -17.96
C LEU A 7 5.84 20.18 -19.26
N ILE A 8 5.51 19.03 -19.86
CA ILE A 8 6.09 18.58 -21.13
C ILE A 8 5.67 19.49 -22.28
N ILE A 9 4.41 19.92 -22.33
CA ILE A 9 3.93 20.84 -23.38
C ILE A 9 4.69 22.16 -23.28
N PHE A 10 4.83 22.73 -22.08
CA PHE A 10 5.63 23.96 -21.90
C PHE A 10 7.09 23.77 -22.27
N LEU A 11 7.68 22.60 -22.03
CA LEU A 11 9.03 22.28 -22.45
C LEU A 11 9.15 22.27 -23.99
N ILE A 12 8.23 21.61 -24.66
CA ILE A 12 8.20 21.54 -26.14
C ILE A 12 8.06 22.95 -26.72
N ILE A 13 7.14 23.76 -26.18
CA ILE A 13 6.96 25.16 -26.60
C ILE A 13 8.25 25.95 -26.38
N SER A 14 8.89 25.81 -25.23
CA SER A 14 10.15 26.51 -24.92
C SER A 14 11.27 26.11 -25.89
N ILE A 15 11.40 24.83 -26.22
CA ILE A 15 12.38 24.34 -27.19
C ILE A 15 12.10 24.91 -28.58
N ILE A 16 10.83 24.91 -29.01
CA ILE A 16 10.43 25.49 -30.31
C ILE A 16 10.77 26.98 -30.36
N ILE A 17 10.46 27.75 -29.31
CA ILE A 17 10.77 29.19 -29.24
C ILE A 17 12.28 29.41 -29.39
N VAL A 18 13.11 28.67 -28.65
CA VAL A 18 14.58 28.81 -28.72
C VAL A 18 15.10 28.43 -30.11
N LEU A 19 14.62 27.33 -30.69
CA LEU A 19 15.02 26.91 -32.04
C LEU A 19 14.58 27.91 -33.10
N CYS A 20 13.35 28.40 -33.01
CA CYS A 20 12.84 29.39 -33.94
C CYS A 20 13.65 30.69 -33.87
N ASN A 21 13.92 31.18 -32.66
CA ASN A 21 14.71 32.39 -32.45
C ASN A 21 16.12 32.26 -33.03
N ASN A 22 16.80 31.14 -32.76
CA ASN A 22 18.17 30.92 -33.21
C ASN A 22 18.32 30.65 -34.71
N VAL A 23 17.37 29.95 -35.35
CA VAL A 23 17.49 29.51 -36.76
C VAL A 23 16.84 30.49 -37.73
N PHE A 24 15.69 31.06 -37.39
CA PHE A 24 14.91 31.90 -38.32
C PHE A 24 15.05 33.38 -38.03
N PHE A 25 15.06 33.79 -36.76
CA PHE A 25 14.95 35.22 -36.40
C PHE A 25 16.28 35.95 -36.27
N ASN A 26 17.41 35.23 -36.12
CA ASN A 26 18.72 35.86 -36.03
C ASN A 26 19.20 36.51 -37.36
N ASP A 27 18.74 36.02 -38.51
CA ASP A 27 19.25 36.45 -39.84
C ASP A 27 18.27 37.34 -40.64
N ILE A 28 17.09 37.66 -40.11
CA ILE A 28 16.06 38.43 -40.84
C ILE A 28 16.13 39.91 -40.45
N SER A 29 16.19 40.81 -41.44
CA SER A 29 16.09 42.27 -41.24
C SER A 29 14.84 42.65 -40.44
N GLU A 30 15.01 43.50 -39.43
CA GLU A 30 13.97 43.87 -38.46
C GLU A 30 12.71 44.42 -39.14
N LEU A 31 11.61 43.65 -39.12
CA LEU A 31 10.30 44.09 -39.62
C LEU A 31 9.62 45.11 -38.69
N MET A 32 9.98 45.15 -37.40
CA MET A 32 9.48 46.12 -36.42
C MET A 32 10.61 46.56 -35.49
N PRO A 33 10.70 47.85 -35.13
CA PRO A 33 11.65 48.31 -34.13
C PRO A 33 11.39 47.61 -32.79
N LYS A 34 12.42 47.02 -32.19
CA LYS A 34 12.42 46.23 -30.92
C LYS A 34 11.92 44.77 -31.00
N SER A 35 11.59 44.22 -32.17
CA SER A 35 11.22 42.80 -32.27
C SER A 35 12.32 41.86 -31.77
N ASN A 36 13.57 42.23 -32.00
CA ASN A 36 14.75 41.50 -31.55
C ASN A 36 14.84 41.42 -30.00
N GLU A 37 14.54 42.51 -29.29
CA GLU A 37 14.52 42.53 -27.82
C GLU A 37 13.48 41.55 -27.25
N ILE A 38 12.28 41.53 -27.84
CA ILE A 38 11.19 40.62 -27.42
C ILE A 38 11.59 39.16 -27.68
N GLY A 39 12.17 38.86 -28.84
CA GLY A 39 12.68 37.53 -29.18
C GLY A 39 13.74 37.06 -28.19
N ASN A 40 14.68 37.93 -27.83
CA ASN A 40 15.71 37.64 -26.84
C ASN A 40 15.14 37.40 -25.44
N ILE A 41 14.17 38.20 -24.99
CA ILE A 41 13.50 38.00 -23.69
C ILE A 41 12.78 36.64 -23.67
N LEU A 42 12.02 36.32 -24.73
CA LEU A 42 11.29 35.04 -24.83
C LEU A 42 12.24 33.84 -24.90
N SER A 43 13.35 33.96 -25.63
CA SER A 43 14.40 32.95 -25.71
C SER A 43 15.05 32.72 -24.35
N ASN A 44 15.44 33.80 -23.65
CA ASN A 44 16.03 33.71 -22.31
C ASN A 44 15.07 33.09 -21.29
N LEU A 45 13.79 33.45 -21.33
CA LEU A 45 12.77 32.85 -20.47
C LEU A 45 12.59 31.35 -20.76
N SER A 46 12.56 30.99 -22.05
CA SER A 46 12.44 29.59 -22.50
C SER A 46 13.66 28.78 -22.07
N LEU A 47 14.87 29.34 -22.17
CA LEU A 47 16.11 28.71 -21.75
C LEU A 47 16.16 28.52 -20.23
N ALA A 48 15.72 29.52 -19.46
CA ALA A 48 15.57 29.43 -18.01
C ALA A 48 14.55 28.35 -17.60
N TYR A 49 13.43 28.23 -18.33
CA TYR A 49 12.45 27.16 -18.11
C TYR A 49 13.04 25.78 -18.40
N ILE A 50 13.75 25.61 -19.53
CA ILE A 50 14.42 24.35 -19.89
C ILE A 50 15.42 23.95 -18.80
N ALA A 51 16.28 24.88 -18.36
CA ALA A 51 17.25 24.63 -17.30
C ALA A 51 16.57 24.23 -15.98
N SER A 52 15.51 24.95 -15.60
CA SER A 52 14.71 24.64 -14.41
C SER A 52 14.04 23.27 -14.48
N TYR A 53 13.55 22.88 -15.67
CA TYR A 53 12.94 21.57 -15.90
C TYR A 53 13.98 20.44 -15.81
N ILE A 54 15.17 20.62 -16.39
CA ILE A 54 16.27 19.67 -16.25
C ILE A 54 16.68 19.53 -14.78
N PHE A 55 16.83 20.64 -14.06
CA PHE A 55 17.14 20.63 -12.64
C PHE A 55 16.07 19.89 -11.83
N TYR A 56 14.80 20.15 -12.09
CA TYR A 56 13.69 19.42 -11.47
C TYR A 56 13.77 17.92 -11.72
N LEU A 57 14.06 17.50 -12.96
CA LEU A 57 14.18 16.07 -13.28
C LEU A 57 15.35 15.40 -12.54
N VAL A 58 16.51 16.05 -12.52
CA VAL A 58 17.74 15.47 -11.97
C VAL A 58 17.79 15.55 -10.45
N VAL A 59 17.39 16.66 -9.86
CA VAL A 59 17.52 16.88 -8.41
C VAL A 59 16.30 16.38 -7.66
N VAL A 60 15.10 16.59 -8.20
CA VAL A 60 13.86 16.22 -7.50
C VAL A 60 13.39 14.85 -7.94
N LYS A 61 13.09 14.64 -9.23
CA LYS A 61 12.44 13.40 -9.68
C LYS A 61 13.33 12.17 -9.61
N TYR A 62 14.60 12.31 -9.96
CA TYR A 62 15.54 11.19 -9.86
C TYR A 62 15.72 10.76 -8.40
N GLN A 63 15.93 11.72 -7.49
CA GLN A 63 16.10 11.44 -6.06
C GLN A 63 14.83 10.82 -5.46
N GLU A 64 13.64 11.40 -5.72
CA GLU A 64 12.36 10.84 -5.28
C GLU A 64 12.18 9.38 -5.76
N ASN A 65 12.53 9.09 -7.02
CA ASN A 65 12.38 7.75 -7.57
C ASN A 65 13.39 6.77 -6.97
N LYS A 66 14.62 7.21 -6.72
CA LYS A 66 15.66 6.42 -6.06
C LYS A 66 15.25 6.08 -4.62
N ASP A 67 14.81 7.07 -3.86
CA ASP A 67 14.37 6.88 -2.48
C ASP A 67 13.14 5.98 -2.41
N LYS A 68 12.16 6.18 -3.31
CA LYS A 68 11.01 5.28 -3.43
C LYS A 68 11.42 3.84 -3.72
N ARG A 69 12.36 3.59 -4.64
CA ARG A 69 12.81 2.22 -4.93
C ARG A 69 13.49 1.57 -3.72
N ASN A 70 14.38 2.29 -3.04
CA ASN A 70 15.08 1.78 -1.87
C ASN A 70 14.12 1.44 -0.73
N ILE A 71 13.16 2.34 -0.46
CA ILE A 71 12.20 2.18 0.64
C ILE A 71 11.13 1.14 0.29
N PHE A 72 10.77 1.02 -0.99
CA PHE A 72 9.73 0.09 -1.42
C PHE A 72 10.08 -1.37 -1.10
N SER A 73 11.36 -1.77 -1.10
CA SER A 73 11.75 -3.12 -0.67
C SER A 73 11.38 -3.39 0.80
N THR A 74 11.66 -2.43 1.69
CA THR A 74 11.29 -2.54 3.10
C THR A 74 9.77 -2.53 3.28
N VAL A 75 9.07 -1.61 2.62
CA VAL A 75 7.60 -1.52 2.67
C VAL A 75 6.96 -2.79 2.12
N TYR A 76 7.47 -3.35 1.03
CA TYR A 76 7.02 -4.61 0.45
C TYR A 76 7.15 -5.75 1.47
N ASN A 77 8.31 -5.91 2.10
CA ASN A 77 8.54 -6.96 3.09
C ASN A 77 7.60 -6.83 4.30
N LEU A 78 7.41 -5.60 4.80
CA LEU A 78 6.46 -5.32 5.89
C LEU A 78 5.01 -5.64 5.46
N SER A 79 4.65 -5.30 4.22
CA SER A 79 3.32 -5.56 3.67
C SER A 79 3.06 -7.05 3.48
N CYS A 80 4.05 -7.82 2.99
CA CYS A 80 3.95 -9.27 2.90
C CYS A 80 3.77 -9.91 4.29
N GLN A 81 4.48 -9.42 5.31
CA GLN A 81 4.27 -9.85 6.69
C GLN A 81 2.87 -9.48 7.17
N LEU A 82 2.38 -8.28 6.89
CA LEU A 82 1.03 -7.84 7.24
C LEU A 82 -0.03 -8.75 6.61
N ILE A 83 0.11 -9.05 5.31
CA ILE A 83 -0.77 -9.96 4.59
C ILE A 83 -0.72 -11.36 5.22
N GLY A 84 0.47 -11.88 5.53
CA GLY A 84 0.61 -13.19 6.20
C GLY A 84 -0.05 -13.23 7.58
N ARG A 85 0.14 -12.18 8.40
CA ARG A 85 -0.48 -12.06 9.73
C ARG A 85 -1.99 -11.88 9.64
N GLY A 86 -2.47 -11.11 8.68
CA GLY A 86 -3.89 -10.94 8.42
C GLY A 86 -4.56 -12.22 7.91
N ASN A 87 -3.95 -12.91 6.94
CA ASN A 87 -4.44 -14.18 6.41
C ASN A 87 -4.37 -15.33 7.42
N SER A 88 -3.66 -15.14 8.53
CA SER A 88 -3.66 -16.13 9.61
C SER A 88 -5.05 -16.35 10.22
N VAL A 89 -6.00 -15.42 10.07
CA VAL A 89 -7.41 -15.66 10.44
C VAL A 89 -7.97 -16.85 9.66
N VAL A 90 -7.87 -16.80 8.34
CA VAL A 90 -8.41 -17.85 7.45
C VAL A 90 -7.74 -19.18 7.72
N THR A 91 -6.41 -19.20 7.85
CA THR A 91 -5.68 -20.45 8.11
C THR A 91 -5.97 -21.01 9.50
N THR A 92 -6.16 -20.14 10.50
CA THR A 92 -6.54 -20.53 11.86
C THR A 92 -7.93 -21.16 11.88
N LEU A 93 -8.92 -20.53 11.24
CA LEU A 93 -10.27 -21.09 11.09
C LEU A 93 -10.26 -22.41 10.30
N ALA A 94 -9.49 -22.48 9.22
CA ALA A 94 -9.37 -23.69 8.40
C ALA A 94 -8.71 -24.85 9.15
N SER A 95 -7.70 -24.55 9.97
CA SER A 95 -7.04 -25.55 10.82
C SER A 95 -8.00 -26.16 11.85
N ALA A 96 -8.91 -25.35 12.42
CA ALA A 96 -9.94 -25.83 13.32
C ALA A 96 -10.93 -26.80 12.64
N ASN A 97 -11.06 -26.69 11.32
CA ASN A 97 -11.97 -27.48 10.50
C ASN A 97 -11.27 -28.59 9.70
N ASN A 98 -9.95 -28.79 9.88
CA ASN A 98 -9.14 -29.73 9.12
C ASN A 98 -9.25 -29.56 7.59
N CYS A 99 -9.37 -28.33 7.10
CA CYS A 99 -9.59 -28.03 5.68
C CYS A 99 -8.53 -27.08 5.07
N LEU A 100 -7.30 -27.13 5.58
CA LEU A 100 -6.19 -26.34 5.06
C LEU A 100 -5.85 -26.75 3.62
N THR A 101 -5.87 -25.79 2.70
CA THR A 101 -5.43 -25.94 1.31
C THR A 101 -4.50 -24.78 0.91
N GLU A 102 -3.61 -25.02 -0.05
CA GLU A 102 -2.53 -24.09 -0.44
C GLU A 102 -3.04 -22.74 -0.95
N ASP A 103 -4.25 -22.69 -1.51
CA ASP A 103 -4.86 -21.50 -2.11
C ASP A 103 -6.06 -20.95 -1.33
N LEU A 104 -6.35 -21.45 -0.13
CA LEU A 104 -7.59 -21.12 0.58
C LEU A 104 -7.77 -19.62 0.75
N THR A 105 -6.70 -18.91 1.14
CA THR A 105 -6.70 -17.46 1.33
C THR A 105 -6.95 -16.68 0.04
N LYS A 106 -6.83 -17.29 -1.15
CA LYS A 106 -7.03 -16.60 -2.42
C LYS A 106 -8.41 -16.83 -3.01
N LYS A 107 -9.06 -17.94 -2.66
CA LYS A 107 -10.25 -18.47 -3.34
C LYS A 107 -11.47 -18.65 -2.43
N ILE A 108 -11.33 -18.47 -1.12
CA ILE A 108 -12.43 -18.68 -0.17
C ILE A 108 -13.64 -17.79 -0.48
N THR A 109 -14.82 -18.40 -0.62
CA THR A 109 -16.06 -17.64 -0.78
C THR A 109 -16.58 -17.15 0.56
N LYS A 110 -17.54 -16.20 0.53
CA LYS A 110 -18.18 -15.70 1.75
C LYS A 110 -18.88 -16.83 2.51
N GLU A 111 -19.59 -17.70 1.82
CA GLU A 111 -20.34 -18.81 2.39
C GLU A 111 -19.41 -19.82 3.06
N GLU A 112 -18.29 -20.15 2.41
CA GLU A 112 -17.24 -20.99 2.98
C GLU A 112 -16.65 -20.36 4.23
N TYR A 113 -16.35 -19.06 4.19
CA TYR A 113 -15.81 -18.32 5.34
C TYR A 113 -16.76 -18.34 6.54
N ILE A 114 -18.05 -18.06 6.32
CA ILE A 114 -19.07 -18.10 7.38
C ILE A 114 -19.19 -19.50 7.96
N LYS A 115 -19.15 -20.55 7.12
CA LYS A 115 -19.15 -21.94 7.57
C LYS A 115 -17.95 -22.25 8.47
N LEU A 116 -16.76 -21.79 8.12
CA LEU A 116 -15.58 -21.95 8.97
C LEU A 116 -15.75 -21.24 10.32
N CYS A 117 -16.31 -20.03 10.31
CA CYS A 117 -16.58 -19.26 11.53
C CYS A 117 -17.57 -19.99 12.46
N LYS A 118 -18.66 -20.52 11.90
CA LYS A 118 -19.71 -21.24 12.64
C LYS A 118 -19.20 -22.54 13.27
N ASN A 119 -18.27 -23.22 12.61
CA ASN A 119 -17.72 -24.49 13.08
C ASN A 119 -16.51 -24.35 14.00
N THR A 120 -16.00 -23.13 14.22
CA THR A 120 -14.81 -22.91 15.04
C THR A 120 -15.20 -22.36 16.39
N ASN A 121 -14.94 -23.12 17.46
CA ASN A 121 -15.15 -22.62 18.82
C ASN A 121 -13.96 -21.74 19.27
N PRO A 122 -14.20 -20.45 19.58
CA PRO A 122 -13.15 -19.49 19.95
C PRO A 122 -12.35 -19.87 21.19
N LYS A 123 -12.96 -20.66 22.09
CA LYS A 123 -12.41 -21.05 23.39
C LYS A 123 -11.62 -22.34 23.34
N THR A 124 -11.71 -23.09 22.24
CA THR A 124 -10.94 -24.31 22.06
C THR A 124 -9.47 -23.96 21.93
N ILE A 125 -8.63 -24.69 22.68
CA ILE A 125 -7.17 -24.57 22.63
C ILE A 125 -6.69 -25.17 21.30
N HIS A 126 -5.83 -24.44 20.60
CA HIS A 126 -5.22 -24.93 19.38
C HIS A 126 -4.25 -26.09 19.71
N PRO A 127 -4.31 -27.24 19.01
CA PRO A 127 -3.55 -28.44 19.39
C PRO A 127 -2.03 -28.28 19.27
N THR A 128 -1.56 -27.49 18.30
CA THR A 128 -0.13 -27.42 17.94
C THR A 128 0.50 -26.03 18.00
N ILE A 129 -0.29 -24.96 18.19
CA ILE A 129 0.22 -23.59 18.16
C ILE A 129 0.17 -23.03 19.58
N VAL A 130 1.33 -22.57 20.03
CA VAL A 130 1.51 -21.93 21.33
C VAL A 130 1.97 -20.49 21.14
N LEU A 131 1.54 -19.62 22.05
CA LEU A 131 2.08 -18.26 22.21
C LEU A 131 3.21 -18.27 23.24
N GLY A 132 3.90 -17.14 23.42
CA GLY A 132 4.97 -17.00 24.40
C GLY A 132 6.35 -17.35 23.84
N THR A 133 7.26 -17.80 24.70
CA THR A 133 8.65 -18.11 24.33
C THR A 133 8.87 -19.61 24.29
N VAL A 134 9.98 -20.05 23.68
CA VAL A 134 10.39 -21.47 23.69
C VAL A 134 10.51 -22.00 25.13
N THR A 135 10.96 -21.16 26.06
CA THR A 135 11.12 -21.50 27.48
C THR A 135 9.84 -21.36 28.30
N SER A 136 8.79 -20.74 27.76
CA SER A 136 7.51 -20.52 28.45
C SER A 136 6.37 -20.49 27.43
N PRO A 137 6.01 -21.65 26.85
CA PRO A 137 4.92 -21.74 25.91
C PRO A 137 3.58 -21.60 26.62
N ILE A 138 2.66 -20.87 26.00
CA ILE A 138 1.30 -20.64 26.48
C ILE A 138 0.36 -21.25 25.45
N SER A 139 -0.39 -22.27 25.85
CA SER A 139 -1.49 -22.80 25.04
C SER A 139 -2.49 -21.70 24.75
N ALA A 140 -2.78 -21.48 23.47
CA ALA A 140 -3.62 -20.38 23.04
C ALA A 140 -4.93 -20.91 22.45
N THR A 141 -6.02 -20.22 22.74
CA THR A 141 -7.30 -20.50 22.08
C THR A 141 -7.32 -19.93 20.67
N TYR A 142 -8.24 -20.41 19.83
CA TYR A 142 -8.43 -19.85 18.48
C TYR A 142 -8.68 -18.33 18.50
N SER A 143 -9.45 -17.81 19.47
CA SER A 143 -9.66 -16.36 19.61
C SER A 143 -8.37 -15.61 19.92
N GLN A 144 -7.53 -16.15 20.82
CA GLN A 144 -6.25 -15.54 21.19
C GLN A 144 -5.26 -15.55 20.03
N LEU A 145 -5.25 -16.61 19.21
CA LEU A 145 -4.39 -16.67 18.02
C LEU A 145 -4.79 -15.63 16.99
N ILE A 146 -6.09 -15.51 16.70
CA ILE A 146 -6.64 -14.50 15.79
C ILE A 146 -6.33 -13.09 16.31
N TYR A 147 -6.57 -12.84 17.60
CA TYR A 147 -6.29 -11.55 18.22
C TYR A 147 -4.81 -11.16 18.12
N ASN A 148 -3.90 -12.04 18.55
CA ASN A 148 -2.47 -11.70 18.58
C ASN A 148 -1.89 -11.56 17.17
N ASN A 149 -2.22 -12.45 16.24
CA ASN A 149 -1.64 -12.37 14.89
C ASN A 149 -2.30 -11.29 14.03
N SER A 150 -3.63 -11.27 13.97
CA SER A 150 -4.35 -10.48 12.96
C SER A 150 -4.78 -9.11 13.46
N TYR A 151 -4.76 -8.87 14.78
CA TYR A 151 -4.93 -7.54 15.35
C TYR A 151 -3.61 -6.97 15.87
N ILE A 152 -3.01 -7.52 16.93
CA ILE A 152 -1.82 -6.92 17.57
C ILE A 152 -0.63 -6.82 16.61
N ASN A 153 -0.20 -7.95 16.04
CA ASN A 153 0.98 -7.98 15.16
C ASN A 153 0.72 -7.24 13.84
N ALA A 154 -0.47 -7.37 13.27
CA ALA A 154 -0.86 -6.66 12.05
C ALA A 154 -0.87 -5.14 12.27
N LYS A 155 -1.43 -4.66 13.39
CA LYS A 155 -1.44 -3.24 13.75
C LYS A 155 -0.03 -2.67 13.92
N ALA A 156 0.85 -3.39 14.62
CA ALA A 156 2.25 -3.00 14.74
C ALA A 156 2.96 -2.92 13.37
N LEU A 157 2.64 -3.83 12.44
CA LEU A 157 3.17 -3.77 11.07
C LEU A 157 2.63 -2.56 10.29
N ILE A 158 1.35 -2.22 10.44
CA ILE A 158 0.77 -1.01 9.84
C ILE A 158 1.48 0.24 10.35
N GLU A 159 1.70 0.34 11.67
CA GLU A 159 2.44 1.45 12.29
C GLU A 159 3.88 1.55 11.75
N ASN A 160 4.57 0.40 11.62
CA ASN A 160 5.90 0.35 11.01
C ASN A 160 5.90 0.77 9.54
N ILE A 161 4.85 0.45 8.77
CA ILE A 161 4.70 0.91 7.39
C ILE A 161 4.50 2.43 7.35
N PHE A 162 3.71 2.99 8.29
CA PHE A 162 3.47 4.44 8.36
C PHE A 162 4.71 5.28 8.69
N VAL A 163 5.77 4.69 9.26
CA VAL A 163 7.08 5.37 9.37
C VAL A 163 7.59 5.83 7.98
N TYR A 164 7.22 5.13 6.91
CA TYR A 164 7.60 5.45 5.53
C TYR A 164 6.56 6.29 4.78
N MET A 165 5.55 6.84 5.47
CA MET A 165 4.42 7.57 4.87
C MET A 165 4.81 8.63 3.81
N PRO A 166 5.89 9.44 3.96
CA PRO A 166 6.28 10.42 2.94
C PRO A 166 6.59 9.82 1.56
N PHE A 167 6.91 8.52 1.52
CA PHE A 167 7.29 7.80 0.31
C PHE A 167 6.17 6.91 -0.23
N LEU A 168 5.10 6.70 0.54
CA LEU A 168 3.96 5.88 0.14
C LEU A 168 3.06 6.64 -0.83
N GLU A 169 2.40 5.90 -1.72
CA GLU A 169 1.35 6.48 -2.56
C GLU A 169 0.04 6.58 -1.77
N SER A 170 -0.76 7.61 -2.07
CA SER A 170 -2.04 7.87 -1.40
C SER A 170 -3.00 6.68 -1.44
N ASP A 171 -2.98 5.93 -2.53
CA ASP A 171 -3.85 4.75 -2.70
C ASP A 171 -3.50 3.64 -1.71
N PHE A 172 -2.20 3.46 -1.40
CA PHE A 172 -1.78 2.48 -0.41
C PHE A 172 -2.14 2.92 1.01
N ILE A 173 -1.92 4.19 1.33
CA ILE A 173 -2.30 4.79 2.62
C ILE A 173 -3.80 4.60 2.85
N LYS A 174 -4.62 4.82 1.82
CA LYS A 174 -6.07 4.61 1.88
C LYS A 174 -6.44 3.15 2.22
N LEU A 175 -5.75 2.17 1.62
CA LEU A 175 -5.98 0.75 1.92
C LEU A 175 -5.58 0.40 3.35
N LEU A 176 -4.44 0.91 3.84
CA LEU A 176 -3.99 0.69 5.22
C LEU A 176 -4.96 1.30 6.24
N ASN A 177 -5.46 2.52 5.98
CA ASN A 177 -6.47 3.15 6.83
C ASN A 177 -7.78 2.37 6.81
N LYS A 178 -8.24 1.93 5.63
CA LYS A 178 -9.44 1.07 5.50
C LYS A 178 -9.30 -0.22 6.32
N LEU A 179 -8.11 -0.82 6.35
CA LEU A 179 -7.83 -1.99 7.18
C LEU A 179 -7.88 -1.65 8.68
N ASN A 180 -7.22 -0.56 9.08
CA ASN A 180 -7.12 -0.12 10.47
C ASN A 180 -8.48 0.33 11.06
N GLU A 181 -9.37 0.84 10.22
CA GLU A 181 -10.72 1.28 10.56
C GLU A 181 -11.78 0.19 10.34
N SER A 182 -11.37 -1.03 9.97
CA SER A 182 -12.30 -2.13 9.69
C SER A 182 -13.11 -2.54 10.93
N ASN A 183 -14.35 -3.00 10.70
CA ASN A 183 -15.21 -3.52 11.76
C ASN A 183 -14.56 -4.63 12.59
N PHE A 184 -13.69 -5.44 11.95
CA PHE A 184 -12.90 -6.45 12.64
C PHE A 184 -12.01 -5.84 13.72
N TYR A 185 -11.33 -4.72 13.44
CA TYR A 185 -10.46 -4.03 14.41
C TYR A 185 -11.26 -3.39 15.54
N LEU A 186 -12.44 -2.84 15.24
CA LEU A 186 -13.36 -2.32 16.26
C LEU A 186 -13.84 -3.41 17.23
N MET A 187 -13.99 -4.64 16.74
CA MET A 187 -14.43 -5.78 17.55
C MET A 187 -13.28 -6.61 18.13
N ALA A 188 -12.03 -6.34 17.74
CA ALA A 188 -10.90 -7.21 18.06
C ALA A 188 -10.63 -7.32 19.57
N ASP A 189 -10.86 -6.26 20.35
CA ASP A 189 -10.67 -6.31 21.81
C ASP A 189 -11.58 -7.33 22.50
N VAL A 190 -12.72 -7.66 21.90
CA VAL A 190 -13.62 -8.70 22.41
C VAL A 190 -12.97 -10.10 22.29
N LEU A 191 -12.05 -10.30 21.34
CA LEU A 191 -11.31 -11.55 21.15
C LEU A 191 -10.17 -11.73 22.18
N ALA A 192 -9.69 -10.63 22.77
CA ALA A 192 -8.60 -10.64 23.74
C ALA A 192 -8.98 -11.36 25.05
N ASN A 193 -10.28 -11.31 25.42
CA ASN A 193 -10.76 -11.82 26.69
C ASN A 193 -11.81 -12.93 26.52
N PRO A 194 -11.42 -14.21 26.67
CA PRO A 194 -12.33 -15.34 26.52
C PRO A 194 -13.45 -15.39 27.59
N ILE A 195 -13.31 -14.64 28.70
CA ILE A 195 -14.36 -14.51 29.73
C ILE A 195 -15.49 -13.59 29.23
N ILE A 196 -15.13 -12.53 28.50
CA ILE A 196 -16.09 -11.58 27.92
C ILE A 196 -16.71 -12.18 26.66
N PHE A 197 -15.95 -12.96 25.90
CA PHE A 197 -16.43 -13.64 24.70
C PHE A 197 -17.36 -14.81 25.07
N LYS A 198 -18.67 -14.58 25.10
CA LYS A 198 -19.65 -15.61 25.48
C LYS A 198 -20.02 -16.58 24.35
N ASN A 199 -19.80 -16.21 23.09
CA ASN A 199 -20.23 -17.01 21.94
C ASN A 199 -19.47 -18.35 21.87
N THR A 200 -20.15 -19.36 21.34
CA THR A 200 -19.64 -20.72 21.12
C THR A 200 -18.94 -20.90 19.77
N ASP A 201 -19.05 -19.89 18.90
CA ASP A 201 -18.50 -19.84 17.55
C ASP A 201 -18.19 -18.38 17.15
N PHE A 202 -17.68 -18.19 15.93
CA PHE A 202 -17.40 -16.87 15.36
C PHE A 202 -18.51 -16.35 14.42
N GLU A 203 -19.71 -16.95 14.39
CA GLU A 203 -20.77 -16.59 13.42
C GLU A 203 -21.10 -15.10 13.47
N ASN A 204 -21.20 -14.53 14.68
CA ASN A 204 -21.49 -13.11 14.90
C ASN A 204 -20.41 -12.14 14.40
N MET A 205 -19.20 -12.62 14.13
CA MET A 205 -18.08 -11.82 13.62
C MET A 205 -17.72 -12.16 12.17
N ALA A 206 -18.38 -13.15 11.57
CA ALA A 206 -17.99 -13.71 10.29
C ALA A 206 -17.99 -12.66 9.17
N ASP A 207 -18.99 -11.78 9.13
CA ASP A 207 -19.05 -10.70 8.14
C ASP A 207 -17.87 -9.72 8.28
N ALA A 208 -17.56 -9.28 9.50
CA ALA A 208 -16.46 -8.36 9.77
C ALA A 208 -15.10 -8.99 9.45
N MET A 209 -14.92 -10.27 9.79
CA MET A 209 -13.71 -11.04 9.51
C MET A 209 -13.53 -11.29 8.00
N TYR A 210 -14.63 -11.51 7.27
CA TYR A 210 -14.59 -11.65 5.81
C TYR A 210 -14.30 -10.30 5.12
N GLU A 211 -14.89 -9.20 5.58
CA GLU A 211 -14.57 -7.85 5.09
C GLU A 211 -13.08 -7.54 5.28
N PHE A 212 -12.53 -7.83 6.47
CA PHE A 212 -11.10 -7.71 6.75
C PHE A 212 -10.25 -8.52 5.77
N HIS A 213 -10.66 -9.76 5.48
CA HIS A 213 -9.99 -10.60 4.49
C HIS A 213 -10.00 -9.97 3.08
N LEU A 214 -11.12 -9.40 2.64
CA LEU A 214 -11.20 -8.72 1.34
C LEU A 214 -10.27 -7.50 1.26
N ILE A 215 -10.16 -6.71 2.33
CA ILE A 215 -9.22 -5.58 2.38
C ILE A 215 -7.77 -6.05 2.26
N LEU A 216 -7.41 -7.15 2.94
CA LEU A 216 -6.07 -7.74 2.80
C LEU A 216 -5.78 -8.21 1.37
N ARG A 217 -6.78 -8.74 0.67
CA ARG A 217 -6.66 -9.10 -0.75
C ARG A 217 -6.46 -7.89 -1.64
N GLU A 218 -7.15 -6.78 -1.38
CA GLU A 218 -6.90 -5.50 -2.08
C GLU A 218 -5.45 -5.02 -1.86
N ILE A 219 -4.94 -5.14 -0.63
CA ILE A 219 -3.54 -4.81 -0.29
C ILE A 219 -2.56 -5.73 -1.00
N GLU A 220 -2.79 -7.04 -1.02
CA GLU A 220 -1.95 -8.03 -1.71
C GLU A 220 -1.85 -7.71 -3.20
N ILE A 221 -2.98 -7.48 -3.86
CA ILE A 221 -3.04 -7.11 -5.30
C ILE A 221 -2.26 -5.80 -5.55
N TYR A 222 -2.42 -4.80 -4.68
CA TYR A 222 -1.69 -3.54 -4.80
C TYR A 222 -0.18 -3.75 -4.72
N ILE A 223 0.27 -4.50 -3.72
CA ILE A 223 1.68 -4.75 -3.44
C ILE A 223 2.33 -5.58 -4.56
N GLU A 224 1.67 -6.62 -5.06
CA GLU A 224 2.16 -7.43 -6.18
C GLU A 224 2.30 -6.60 -7.47
N LYS A 225 1.34 -5.72 -7.75
CA LYS A 225 1.38 -4.82 -8.91
C LYS A 225 2.59 -3.88 -8.85
N HIS A 226 2.86 -3.33 -7.67
CA HIS A 226 3.95 -2.35 -7.50
C HIS A 226 5.31 -3.00 -7.32
N TYR A 227 5.39 -4.23 -6.82
CA TYR A 227 6.62 -5.02 -6.83
C TYR A 227 7.20 -5.15 -8.24
N LYS A 228 6.34 -5.45 -9.23
CA LYS A 228 6.73 -5.53 -10.64
C LYS A 228 7.20 -4.19 -11.25
N LYS A 229 6.89 -3.06 -10.61
CA LYS A 229 7.21 -1.71 -11.08
C LYS A 229 8.51 -1.16 -10.47
N TYR A 230 8.80 -1.53 -9.22
CA TYR A 230 9.89 -0.92 -8.44
C TYR A 230 11.07 -1.84 -8.19
N ILE A 231 10.87 -3.16 -8.19
CA ILE A 231 11.91 -4.14 -7.85
C ILE A 231 12.28 -5.02 -9.06
N LYS A 232 11.29 -5.40 -9.88
CA LYS A 232 11.52 -6.10 -11.15
C LYS A 232 11.69 -5.11 -12.29
#